data_AF-A0A957J9Q3-F1
#
_entry.id   AF-A0A957J9Q3-F1
#
_cell.length_a   1.000
_cell.length_b   1.000
_cell.length_c   1.000
_cell.angle_alpha   90.00
_cell.angle_beta   90.00
_cell.angle_gamma   90.00
#
_symmetry.space_group_name_H-M   'P 1'
#
loop_
_entity.id
_entity.type
_entity.pdbx_description
1 polymer ?
#
loop_
_entity_poly.entity_id
_entity_poly.type
_entity_poly.pdbx_seq_one_letter_code
_entity_poly.pdbx_strand_id
1 'polypeptide(L)'
;MLKLQTASVRRVRLVRPESGAIISEIFFLGIVFIWGVTYVVSKNALQEIGPLAYNSLRMALGFVILAGLAGANWRKVDRTYLLPTAVTGLTLFLAYSLQALGQQTTTATKAAFLASTSL
;
A
#
# COMPACT_ATOMS: atom_id res chain seq x y z
N MET A 1 -4.12 -53.92 25.45
CA MET A 1 -2.89 -53.26 25.94
C MET A 1 -1.96 -53.00 24.76
N LEU A 2 -1.63 -51.71 24.57
CA LEU A 2 -0.49 -51.13 23.84
C LEU A 2 -0.15 -51.62 22.41
N LYS A 3 -0.61 -50.86 21.41
CA LYS A 3 0.24 -50.46 20.27
C LYS A 3 0.08 -48.97 20.04
N LEU A 4 0.79 -48.24 20.90
CA LEU A 4 1.61 -47.06 20.59
C LEU A 4 1.08 -46.15 19.48
N GLN A 5 0.48 -45.04 19.94
CA GLN A 5 0.43 -43.74 19.27
C GLN A 5 1.82 -43.36 18.73
N THR A 6 2.13 -43.72 17.50
CA THR A 6 3.19 -43.06 16.72
C THR A 6 2.63 -41.75 16.21
N ALA A 7 2.59 -40.75 17.10
CA ALA A 7 2.42 -39.36 16.76
C ALA A 7 3.52 -38.97 15.76
N SER A 8 3.12 -38.65 14.53
CA SER A 8 4.01 -38.06 13.54
C SER A 8 4.39 -36.67 14.03
N VAL A 9 5.51 -36.57 14.73
CA VAL A 9 6.12 -35.30 15.11
C VAL A 9 6.55 -34.62 13.80
N ARG A 10 5.69 -33.72 13.28
CA ARG A 10 6.05 -32.81 12.18
C ARG A 10 7.25 -32.01 12.67
N ARG A 11 8.42 -32.26 12.09
CA ARG A 11 9.59 -31.40 12.25
C ARG A 11 9.21 -30.00 11.79
N VAL A 12 8.98 -29.10 12.74
CA VAL A 12 8.91 -27.66 12.48
C VAL A 12 10.27 -27.27 11.92
N ARG A 13 10.30 -26.98 10.62
CA ARG A 13 11.50 -26.53 9.93
C ARG A 13 11.81 -25.14 10.50
N LEU A 14 12.76 -25.06 11.44
CA LEU A 14 13.25 -23.80 11.97
C LEU A 14 13.85 -23.00 10.81
N VAL A 15 13.11 -21.99 10.34
CA VAL A 15 13.58 -21.01 9.38
C VAL A 15 14.76 -20.30 10.06
N ARG A 16 15.97 -20.50 9.52
CA ARG A 16 17.17 -19.87 10.06
C ARG A 16 17.03 -18.36 9.86
N PRO A 17 17.24 -17.52 10.88
CA PRO A 17 17.20 -16.07 10.70
C PRO A 17 18.32 -15.70 9.70
N GLU A 18 17.93 -15.17 8.54
CA GLU A 18 18.89 -14.61 7.60
C GLU A 18 19.57 -13.38 8.24
N SER A 19 20.89 -13.28 8.14
CA SER A 19 21.70 -12.24 8.80
C SER A 19 21.36 -10.79 8.38
N GLY A 20 20.44 -10.60 7.42
CA GLY A 20 19.87 -9.31 7.04
C GLY A 20 18.49 -9.00 7.65
N ALA A 21 17.92 -9.88 8.48
CA ALA A 21 16.57 -9.74 9.03
C ALA A 21 16.38 -8.41 9.79
N ILE A 22 17.36 -8.02 10.60
CA ILE A 22 17.29 -6.77 11.39
C ILE A 22 17.24 -5.53 10.47
N ILE A 23 17.98 -5.55 9.36
CA ILE A 23 17.97 -4.44 8.40
C ILE A 23 16.59 -4.34 7.74
N SER A 24 16.04 -5.47 7.29
CA SER A 24 14.67 -5.54 6.74
C SER A 24 13.61 -5.06 7.73
N GLU A 25 13.74 -5.43 9.00
CA GLU A 25 12.86 -4.99 10.10
C GLU A 25 12.95 -3.48 10.33
N ILE A 26 14.16 -2.89 10.32
CA ILE A 26 14.36 -1.45 10.46
C ILE A 26 13.74 -0.69 9.28
N PHE A 27 13.97 -1.16 8.04
CA PHE A 27 13.33 -0.58 6.86
C PHE A 27 11.81 -0.68 6.94
N PHE A 28 11.28 -1.82 7.40
CA PHE A 28 9.86 -2.01 7.59
C PHE A 28 9.28 -1.04 8.61
N LEU A 29 9.93 -0.88 9.78
CA LEU A 29 9.54 0.08 10.81
C LEU A 29 9.55 1.52 10.28
N GLY A 30 10.58 1.89 9.50
CA GLY A 30 10.66 3.20 8.86
C GLY A 30 9.50 3.45 7.89
N ILE A 31 9.18 2.47 7.03
CA ILE A 31 8.05 2.55 6.10
C ILE A 31 6.73 2.70 6.87
N VAL A 32 6.51 1.88 7.91
CA VAL A 32 5.30 1.95 8.75
C VAL A 32 5.17 3.32 9.41
N PHE A 33 6.27 3.88 9.93
CA PHE A 33 6.27 5.20 10.54
C PHE A 33 5.89 6.30 9.52
N ILE A 34 6.55 6.32 8.35
CA ILE A 34 6.28 7.29 7.29
C ILE A 34 4.82 7.20 6.82
N TRP A 35 4.31 5.99 6.60
CA TRP A 35 2.92 5.78 6.23
C TRP A 35 1.95 6.23 7.33
N GLY A 36 2.26 5.96 8.60
CA GLY A 36 1.44 6.37 9.74
C GLY A 36 1.31 7.89 9.85
N VAL A 37 2.42 8.63 9.77
CA VAL A 37 2.40 10.10 9.78
C VAL A 37 1.66 10.65 8.57
N THR A 38 1.94 10.11 7.38
CA THR A 38 1.27 10.53 6.13
C THR A 38 -0.24 10.32 6.21
N TYR A 39 -0.71 9.27 6.88
CA TYR A 39 -2.13 8.99 7.06
C TYR A 39 -2.84 10.08 7.88
N VAL A 40 -2.20 10.55 8.97
CA VAL A 40 -2.72 11.64 9.79
C VAL A 40 -2.82 12.94 8.99
N VAL A 41 -1.74 13.28 8.26
CA VAL A 41 -1.71 14.49 7.41
C VAL A 41 -2.74 14.40 6.29
N SER A 42 -2.85 13.24 5.63
CA SER A 42 -3.82 13.00 4.56
C SER A 42 -5.24 13.18 5.06
N LYS A 43 -5.56 12.68 6.26
CA LYS A 43 -6.89 12.82 6.85
C LYS A 43 -7.26 14.29 7.07
N ASN A 44 -6.33 15.11 7.56
CA ASN A 44 -6.56 16.54 7.73
C ASN A 44 -6.78 17.24 6.38
N ALA A 45 -5.92 16.97 5.38
CA ALA A 45 -6.08 17.52 4.04
C ALA A 45 -7.41 17.10 3.38
N LEU A 46 -7.84 15.85 3.57
CA LEU A 46 -9.12 15.34 3.07
C LEU A 46 -10.33 16.07 3.64
N GLN A 47 -10.24 16.61 4.86
CA GLN A 47 -11.32 17.41 5.45
C GLN A 47 -11.39 18.82 4.87
N GLU A 48 -10.27 19.38 4.41
CA GLU A 48 -10.23 20.75 3.86
C GLU A 48 -10.58 20.81 2.36
N ILE A 49 -9.99 19.94 1.54
CA ILE A 49 -10.14 19.99 0.07
C ILE A 49 -11.04 18.89 -0.50
N GLY A 50 -11.47 17.95 0.33
CA GLY A 50 -12.31 16.83 -0.08
C GLY A 50 -11.55 15.70 -0.81
N PRO A 51 -12.15 14.50 -0.87
CA PRO A 51 -11.47 13.28 -1.32
C PRO A 51 -11.12 13.26 -2.80
N LEU A 52 -11.98 13.83 -3.64
CA LEU A 52 -11.76 13.85 -5.08
C LEU A 52 -10.61 14.81 -5.46
N ALA A 53 -10.55 15.99 -4.84
CA ALA A 53 -9.51 16.97 -5.12
C ALA A 53 -8.13 16.51 -4.59
N TYR A 54 -8.09 15.96 -3.38
CA TYR A 54 -6.86 15.39 -2.81
C TYR A 54 -6.26 14.29 -3.70
N ASN A 55 -7.10 13.35 -4.14
CA ASN A 55 -6.64 12.25 -4.98
C ASN A 55 -6.25 12.72 -6.39
N SER A 56 -6.98 13.69 -6.97
CA SER A 56 -6.66 14.27 -8.28
C SER A 56 -5.30 14.97 -8.27
N LEU A 57 -5.02 15.77 -7.24
CA LEU A 57 -3.74 16.43 -7.08
C LEU A 57 -2.60 15.42 -6.93
N ARG A 58 -2.79 14.39 -6.10
CA ARG A 58 -1.79 13.32 -5.90
C ARG A 58 -1.46 12.60 -7.21
N MET A 59 -2.48 12.22 -7.98
CA MET A 59 -2.31 11.54 -9.26
C MET A 59 -1.68 12.46 -10.31
N ALA A 60 -2.04 13.75 -10.34
CA ALA A 60 -1.41 14.73 -11.20
C ALA A 60 0.08 14.93 -10.88
N LEU A 61 0.42 15.05 -9.59
CA LEU A 61 1.81 15.15 -9.14
C LEU A 61 2.60 13.88 -9.49
N GLY A 62 2.02 12.70 -9.24
CA GLY A 62 2.63 11.42 -9.61
C GLY A 62 2.86 11.33 -11.13
N PHE A 63 1.88 11.75 -11.93
CA PHE A 63 2.03 11.82 -13.38
C PHE A 63 3.16 12.76 -13.77
N VAL A 64 3.22 13.99 -13.25
CA VAL A 64 4.28 14.98 -13.57
C VAL A 64 5.68 14.50 -13.16
N ILE A 65 5.81 13.83 -12.01
CA ILE A 65 7.11 13.31 -11.55
C ILE A 65 7.55 12.15 -12.44
N LEU A 66 6.68 11.17 -12.70
CA LEU A 66 6.99 10.04 -13.58
C LEU A 66 7.25 10.50 -15.01
N ALA A 67 6.48 11.48 -15.47
CA ALA A 67 6.67 12.20 -16.71
C ALA A 67 8.09 12.80 -16.79
N GLY A 68 8.49 13.58 -15.79
CA GLY A 68 9.84 14.17 -15.72
C GLY A 68 10.95 13.11 -15.72
N LEU A 69 10.79 12.05 -14.91
CA LEU A 69 11.75 10.95 -14.81
C LEU A 69 11.85 10.12 -16.10
N ALA A 70 10.76 9.99 -16.86
CA ALA A 70 10.75 9.27 -18.13
C ALA A 70 11.55 10.00 -19.24
N GLY A 71 11.89 11.28 -19.07
CA GLY A 71 12.84 12.01 -19.91
C GLY A 71 12.56 11.89 -21.42
N ALA A 72 13.54 11.43 -22.21
CA ALA A 72 13.39 11.25 -23.66
C ALA A 72 12.67 9.95 -24.09
N ASN A 73 12.36 9.04 -23.15
CA ASN A 73 11.76 7.74 -23.46
C ASN A 73 10.27 7.82 -23.83
N TRP A 74 9.66 8.99 -23.72
CA TRP A 74 8.28 9.23 -24.13
C TRP A 74 8.04 8.98 -25.62
N ARG A 75 9.08 9.13 -26.46
CA ARG A 75 9.00 8.82 -27.90
C ARG A 75 8.86 7.32 -28.20
N LYS A 76 9.09 6.44 -27.22
CA LYS A 76 8.89 4.99 -27.34
C LYS A 76 7.53 4.53 -26.81
N VAL A 77 6.66 5.45 -26.41
CA VAL A 77 5.31 5.10 -25.96
C VAL A 77 4.51 4.60 -27.16
N ASP A 78 4.31 3.29 -27.19
CA ASP A 78 3.47 2.65 -28.20
C ASP A 78 2.00 2.94 -27.88
N ARG A 79 1.29 3.45 -28.89
CA ARG A 79 -0.11 3.89 -28.80
C ARG A 79 -1.04 2.74 -28.42
N THR A 80 -0.63 1.50 -28.68
CA THR A 80 -1.35 0.28 -28.31
C THR A 80 -1.53 0.14 -26.79
N TYR A 81 -0.60 0.67 -26.00
CA TYR A 81 -0.66 0.61 -24.53
C TYR A 81 -1.36 1.81 -23.89
N LEU A 82 -1.76 2.83 -24.66
CA LEU A 82 -2.44 4.01 -24.12
C LEU A 82 -3.80 3.66 -23.53
N LEU A 83 -4.60 2.84 -24.21
CA LEU A 83 -5.93 2.48 -23.73
C LEU A 83 -5.86 1.58 -22.47
N PRO A 84 -5.04 0.50 -22.42
CA PRO A 84 -4.86 -0.29 -21.20
C PRO A 84 -4.37 0.54 -20.01
N THR A 85 -3.35 1.39 -20.22
CA THR A 85 -2.79 2.21 -19.13
C THR A 85 -3.75 3.30 -18.66
N ALA A 86 -4.55 3.89 -19.55
CA ALA A 86 -5.61 4.83 -19.18
C ALA A 86 -6.70 4.16 -18.34
N VAL A 87 -7.15 2.95 -18.73
CA VAL A 87 -8.14 2.19 -17.96
C VAL A 87 -7.59 1.80 -16.58
N THR A 88 -6.33 1.34 -16.51
CA THR A 88 -5.67 1.03 -15.24
C THR A 88 -5.53 2.27 -14.36
N GLY A 89 -5.14 3.41 -14.93
CA GLY A 89 -5.05 4.68 -14.21
C GLY A 89 -6.40 5.16 -13.67
N LEU A 90 -7.46 5.08 -14.47
CA LEU A 90 -8.81 5.43 -14.04
C LEU A 90 -9.31 4.50 -12.93
N THR A 91 -9.08 3.20 -13.07
CA THR A 91 -9.44 2.20 -12.05
C THR A 91 -8.72 2.47 -10.73
N LEU A 92 -7.41 2.77 -10.79
CA LEU A 92 -6.61 3.18 -9.63
C LEU A 92 -7.16 4.46 -9.00
N PHE A 93 -7.50 5.46 -9.80
CA PHE A 93 -8.07 6.71 -9.30
C PHE A 93 -9.39 6.48 -8.57
N LEU A 94 -10.29 5.67 -9.11
CA LEU A 94 -11.56 5.34 -8.47
C LEU A 94 -11.33 4.55 -7.17
N ALA A 95 -10.44 3.55 -7.19
CA ALA A 95 -10.09 2.76 -6.01
C ALA A 95 -9.50 3.64 -4.89
N TYR A 96 -8.58 4.55 -5.21
CA TYR A 96 -8.01 5.49 -4.25
C TYR A 96 -9.02 6.52 -3.75
N SER A 97 -9.94 6.98 -4.60
CA SER A 97 -11.02 7.88 -4.18
C SER A 97 -11.96 7.19 -3.19
N LEU A 98 -12.30 5.92 -3.43
CA LEU A 98 -13.09 5.11 -2.51
C LEU A 98 -12.33 4.87 -1.19
N GLN A 99 -11.02 4.61 -1.28
CA GLN A 99 -10.16 4.48 -0.10
C GLN A 99 -10.14 5.79 0.70
N ALA A 100 -9.97 6.94 0.06
CA ALA A 100 -9.98 8.26 0.70
C ALA A 100 -11.33 8.59 1.34
N LEU A 101 -12.44 8.22 0.70
CA LEU A 101 -13.77 8.30 1.30
C LEU A 101 -13.88 7.44 2.56
N GLY A 102 -13.32 6.23 2.56
CA GLY A 102 -13.20 5.38 3.76
C GLY A 102 -12.41 6.06 4.88
N GLN A 103 -11.31 6.75 4.56
CA GLN A 103 -10.52 7.50 5.55
C GLN A 103 -11.25 8.73 6.11
N GLN A 104 -12.11 9.35 5.30
CA GLN A 104 -12.90 10.51 5.70
C GLN A 104 -14.09 10.10 6.58
N THR A 105 -14.75 8.98 6.25
CA THR A 105 -15.96 8.50 6.95
C THR A 105 -15.63 7.63 8.17
N THR A 106 -14.46 6.99 8.22
CA THR A 106 -14.01 6.17 9.35
C THR A 106 -12.84 6.83 10.07
N THR A 107 -12.91 6.92 11.41
CA THR A 107 -11.77 7.37 12.21
C THR A 107 -10.63 6.36 12.12
N ALA A 108 -9.40 6.84 11.87
CA ALA A 108 -8.17 6.04 11.82
C ALA A 108 -8.07 4.99 12.96
N THR A 109 -8.57 5.34 14.15
CA THR A 109 -8.64 4.46 15.33
C THR A 109 -9.51 3.21 15.14
N LYS A 110 -10.67 3.30 14.47
CA LYS A 110 -11.56 2.14 14.24
C LYS A 110 -11.04 1.19 13.16
N ALA A 111 -10.42 1.74 12.11
CA ALA A 111 -9.79 0.94 11.05
C ALA A 111 -8.54 0.21 11.55
N ALA A 112 -7.70 0.87 12.35
CA ALA A 112 -6.55 0.24 12.99
C ALA A 112 -6.97 -0.87 13.98
N PHE A 113 -8.06 -0.68 14.73
CA PHE A 113 -8.56 -1.69 15.66
C PHE A 113 -9.04 -2.98 14.96
N LEU A 114 -9.74 -2.85 13.83
CA LEU A 114 -10.15 -3.99 13.00
C LEU A 114 -8.96 -4.70 12.33
N ALA A 115 -7.93 -3.93 11.94
CA ALA A 115 -6.71 -4.49 11.39
C ALA A 115 -5.91 -5.28 12.43
N SER A 116 -5.81 -4.78 13.66
CA SER A 116 -5.14 -5.47 14.77
C SER A 116 -5.84 -6.74 15.25
N THR A 117 -7.15 -6.88 15.06
CA THR A 117 -7.86 -8.14 15.39
C THR A 117 -7.74 -9.20 14.30
N SER A 118 -7.27 -8.83 13.10
CA SER A 118 -7.08 -9.75 11.97
C SER A 118 -5.63 -10.20 11.79
N LEU A 119 -4.70 -9.67 12.59
CA LEU A 119 -3.27 -10.00 12.57
C LEU A 119 -2.92 -10.96 13.72
#